data_AF-A0A972I6Z7-F1
#
_entry.id   AF-A0A972I6Z7-F1
#
_cell.length_a   1.000
_cell.length_b   1.000
_cell.length_c   1.000
_cell.angle_alpha   90.00
_cell.angle_beta   90.00
_cell.angle_gamma   90.00
#
_symmetry.space_group_name_H-M   'P 1'
#
loop_
_entity.id
_entity.type
_entity.pdbx_description
1 polymer ?
#
loop_
_entity_poly.entity_id
_entity_poly.type
_entity_poly.pdbx_seq_one_letter_code
_entity_poly.pdbx_strand_id
1 'polypeptide(L)'
;MIASFAAERVELRKKVADLCRDCREQEFIGIYGQEIGVYAGSPDQPGPLKQVIPVDIGRLPPAEIEDLRTGIICNQPQDKWRILEGYQN
;
A
#
# COMPACT_ATOMS: atom_id res chain seq x y z
N MET A 1 19.53 24.34 13.16
CA MET A 1 19.93 24.82 14.51
C MET A 1 20.23 23.57 15.33
N ILE A 2 21.45 23.41 15.83
CA ILE A 2 21.91 22.18 16.53
C ILE A 2 21.73 22.38 18.03
N ALA A 3 21.05 21.43 18.69
CA ALA A 3 20.86 21.39 20.13
C ALA A 3 21.64 20.19 20.71
N SER A 4 22.83 20.48 21.26
CA SER A 4 23.74 19.59 21.98
C SER A 4 24.52 18.52 21.18
N PHE A 5 25.76 18.29 21.62
CA PHE A 5 26.74 17.37 21.04
C PHE A 5 27.37 16.56 22.19
N ALA A 6 27.15 15.25 22.17
CA ALA A 6 27.92 14.27 22.92
C ALA A 6 28.28 13.17 21.93
N ALA A 7 29.57 12.98 21.66
CA ALA A 7 30.07 11.87 20.86
C ALA A 7 29.59 10.57 21.51
N GLU A 8 28.90 9.65 20.83
CA GLU A 8 29.50 8.78 19.81
C GLU A 8 28.50 8.31 18.73
N ARG A 9 27.30 8.90 18.64
CA ARG A 9 26.34 8.59 17.56
C ARG A 9 25.58 9.82 17.12
N VAL A 10 25.72 10.17 15.84
CA VAL A 10 24.92 11.20 15.20
C VAL A 10 23.85 10.51 14.36
N GLU A 11 22.59 10.58 14.78
CA GLU A 11 21.46 10.14 13.94
C GLU A 11 21.09 11.24 12.95
N LEU A 12 21.47 11.02 11.69
CA LEU A 12 21.09 11.90 10.59
C LEU A 12 19.82 11.34 9.93
N ARG A 13 18.75 12.13 9.94
CA ARG A 13 17.50 11.80 9.24
C ARG A 13 17.30 12.78 8.09
N LYS A 14 17.30 12.25 6.86
CA LYS A 14 16.96 13.00 5.65
C LYS A 14 15.53 12.66 5.27
N LYS A 15 14.64 13.66 5.28
CA LYS A 15 13.29 13.54 4.68
C LYS A 15 13.39 13.90 3.21
N VAL A 16 12.91 13.01 2.35
CA VAL A 16 12.80 13.22 0.90
C VAL A 16 11.33 13.05 0.54
N ALA A 17 10.81 13.89 -0.35
CA ALA A 17 9.44 13.78 -0.86
C ALA A 17 9.38 12.71 -1.97
N ASP A 18 9.76 11.49 -1.64
CA ASP A 18 9.80 10.36 -2.56
C ASP A 18 9.54 9.06 -1.79
N LEU A 19 9.12 8.01 -2.50
CA LEU A 19 8.88 6.70 -1.93
C LEU A 19 10.19 6.01 -1.58
N CYS A 20 10.21 5.33 -0.44
CA CYS A 20 11.29 4.42 -0.08
C CYS A 20 11.44 3.33 -1.14
N ARG A 21 12.61 2.68 -1.23
CA ARG A 21 12.84 1.64 -2.27
C ARG A 21 11.81 0.52 -2.15
N ASP A 22 11.57 0.03 -0.93
CA ASP A 22 10.59 -1.01 -0.65
C ASP A 22 9.16 -0.54 -1.01
N CYS A 23 8.85 0.72 -0.73
CA CYS A 23 7.58 1.37 -1.05
C CYS A 23 7.34 1.52 -2.57
N ARG A 24 8.38 1.47 -3.41
CA ARG A 24 8.25 1.49 -4.88
C ARG A 24 8.06 0.11 -5.46
N GLU A 25 8.71 -0.89 -4.86
CA GLU A 25 8.72 -2.26 -5.34
C GLU A 25 7.49 -3.04 -4.84
N GLN A 26 6.98 -2.71 -3.65
CA GLN A 26 5.81 -3.36 -3.07
C GLN A 26 4.52 -2.59 -3.40
N GLU A 27 3.48 -3.35 -3.71
CA GLU A 27 2.12 -2.86 -3.82
C GLU A 27 1.20 -3.74 -2.99
N PHE A 28 0.11 -3.16 -2.49
CA PHE A 28 -0.98 -3.93 -1.93
C PHE A 28 -2.32 -3.38 -2.41
N ILE A 29 -3.32 -4.26 -2.42
CA ILE A 29 -4.70 -3.93 -2.78
C ILE A 29 -5.49 -3.78 -1.48
N GLY A 30 -6.27 -2.71 -1.38
CA GLY A 30 -7.15 -2.48 -0.23
C GLY A 30 -8.38 -1.68 -0.60
N ILE A 31 -9.06 -1.15 0.42
CA ILE A 31 -10.30 -0.39 0.25
C ILE A 31 -10.01 1.11 0.11
N TYR A 32 -10.51 1.70 -0.98
CA TYR A 32 -10.54 3.14 -1.20
C TYR A 32 -12.00 3.64 -1.28
N GLY A 33 -12.53 4.13 -0.16
CA GLY A 33 -13.93 4.57 -0.09
C GLY A 33 -14.89 3.38 -0.25
N GLN A 34 -15.62 3.33 -1.37
CA GLN A 34 -16.46 2.19 -1.76
C GLN A 34 -15.87 1.36 -2.91
N GLU A 35 -14.63 1.63 -3.29
CA GLU A 35 -13.96 1.01 -4.42
C GLU A 35 -12.68 0.29 -3.96
N ILE A 36 -12.05 -0.43 -4.90
CA ILE A 36 -10.77 -1.09 -4.68
C ILE A 36 -9.64 -0.12 -5.02
N GLY A 37 -8.69 0.06 -4.10
CA GLY A 37 -7.50 0.88 -4.26
C GLY A 37 -6.23 0.04 -4.31
N VAL A 38 -5.31 0.40 -5.19
CA VAL A 38 -3.94 -0.12 -5.21
C VAL A 38 -3.02 0.92 -4.60
N TYR A 39 -2.28 0.53 -3.57
CA TYR A 39 -1.41 1.39 -2.80
C TYR A 39 0.05 0.95 -2.97
N ALA A 40 0.96 1.92 -2.85
CA ALA A 40 2.38 1.64 -2.75
C ALA A 40 2.73 1.18 -1.32
N GLY A 41 3.73 0.31 -1.16
CA GLY A 41 4.17 -0.19 0.14
C GLY A 41 3.39 -1.41 0.63
N SER A 42 3.17 -1.49 1.95
CA SER A 42 2.50 -2.61 2.61
C SER A 42 1.30 -2.13 3.44
N PRO A 43 0.38 -3.02 3.84
CA PRO A 43 -0.75 -2.65 4.69
C PRO A 43 -0.32 -2.02 6.04
N ASP A 44 0.81 -2.46 6.60
CA ASP A 44 1.39 -1.92 7.83
C ASP A 44 2.00 -0.53 7.66
N GLN A 45 2.51 -0.23 6.45
CA GLN A 45 3.13 1.04 6.11
C GLN A 45 2.57 1.56 4.77
N PRO A 46 1.32 2.05 4.78
CA PRO A 46 0.63 2.41 3.55
C PRO A 46 1.25 3.64 2.92
N GLY A 47 1.64 3.51 1.66
CA GLY A 47 2.07 4.59 0.80
C GLY A 47 0.88 5.25 0.07
N PRO A 48 1.17 6.12 -0.91
CA PRO A 48 0.15 6.78 -1.71
C PRO A 48 -0.64 5.78 -2.55
N LEU A 49 -1.89 6.15 -2.81
CA LEU A 49 -2.75 5.48 -3.77
C LEU A 49 -2.17 5.63 -5.17
N LYS A 50 -1.93 4.51 -5.85
CA LYS A 50 -1.39 4.45 -7.21
C LYS A 50 -2.50 4.32 -8.25
N GLN A 51 -3.55 3.58 -7.95
CA GLN A 51 -4.63 3.27 -8.88
C GLN A 51 -5.93 3.02 -8.11
N VAL A 52 -7.05 3.44 -8.69
CA VAL A 52 -8.40 3.09 -8.23
C VAL A 52 -9.03 2.18 -9.27
N ILE A 53 -9.75 1.18 -8.79
CA ILE A 53 -10.41 0.18 -9.60
C ILE A 53 -11.90 0.30 -9.27
N PRO A 54 -12.74 0.64 -10.27
CA PRO A 54 -14.15 0.96 -10.05
C PRO A 54 -14.99 -0.31 -9.87
N VAL A 55 -14.66 -1.08 -8.83
CA VAL A 55 -15.42 -2.24 -8.36
C VAL A 55 -16.03 -1.85 -7.04
N ASP A 56 -17.37 -1.91 -6.97
CA ASP A 56 -18.12 -1.63 -5.75
C ASP A 56 -17.90 -2.74 -4.72
N ILE A 57 -17.21 -2.42 -3.63
CA ILE A 57 -16.91 -3.38 -2.55
C ILE A 57 -18.20 -3.93 -1.90
N GLY A 58 -19.32 -3.22 -2.00
CA GLY A 58 -20.60 -3.68 -1.45
C GLY A 58 -21.19 -4.88 -2.18
N ARG A 59 -20.66 -5.21 -3.36
CA ARG A 59 -21.05 -6.38 -4.16
C ARG A 59 -20.16 -7.59 -3.93
N LEU A 60 -19.05 -7.41 -3.20
CA LEU A 60 -18.09 -8.47 -2.95
C LEU A 60 -18.57 -9.37 -1.80
N PRO A 61 -18.20 -10.67 -1.82
CA PRO A 61 -18.39 -11.55 -0.68
C PRO A 61 -17.75 -10.98 0.60
N PRO A 62 -18.37 -11.17 1.78
CA PRO A 62 -17.82 -10.64 3.04
C PRO A 62 -16.37 -11.05 3.32
N ALA A 63 -15.97 -12.27 2.93
CA ALA A 63 -14.59 -12.73 3.07
C ALA A 63 -13.60 -11.86 2.27
N GLU A 64 -13.96 -11.51 1.04
CA GLU A 64 -13.12 -10.67 0.18
C GLU A 64 -13.04 -9.23 0.70
N ILE A 65 -14.13 -8.72 1.29
CA ILE A 65 -14.12 -7.41 1.95
C ILE A 65 -13.13 -7.41 3.12
N GLU A 66 -13.09 -8.47 3.93
CA GLU A 66 -12.14 -8.60 5.03
C GLU A 66 -10.69 -8.74 4.52
N ASP A 67 -10.46 -9.45 3.42
CA ASP A 67 -9.14 -9.51 2.78
C ASP A 67 -8.70 -8.14 2.28
N LEU A 68 -9.60 -7.36 1.67
CA LEU A 68 -9.32 -5.98 1.25
C LEU A 68 -9.10 -5.02 2.43
N ARG A 69 -9.75 -5.27 3.59
CA ARG A 69 -9.49 -4.51 4.83
C ARG A 69 -8.12 -4.79 5.41
N THR A 70 -7.71 -6.06 5.42
CA THR A 70 -6.38 -6.47 5.91
C THR A 70 -5.27 -6.09 4.94
N GLY A 71 -5.61 -5.94 3.66
CA GLY A 71 -4.71 -5.51 2.60
C GLY A 71 -4.00 -6.69 1.95
N ILE A 72 -4.21 -6.87 0.66
CA ILE A 72 -3.69 -8.00 -0.10
C ILE A 72 -2.37 -7.61 -0.74
N ILE A 73 -1.26 -8.16 -0.24
CA ILE A 73 0.09 -7.87 -0.74
C ILE A 73 0.27 -8.49 -2.13
N CYS A 74 0.65 -7.67 -3.12
CA CYS A 74 0.99 -8.12 -4.45
C CYS A 74 2.51 -8.33 -4.55
N ASN A 75 2.95 -9.58 -4.42
CA ASN A 75 4.37 -9.93 -4.54
C ASN A 75 4.88 -9.87 -5.98
N GLN A 76 4.00 -10.13 -6.95
CA GLN A 76 4.31 -10.06 -8.38
C GLN A 76 3.24 -9.28 -9.15
N PRO A 77 3.61 -8.61 -10.26
CA PRO A 77 2.64 -7.94 -11.12
C PRO A 77 1.52 -8.86 -11.62
N GLN A 78 1.82 -10.16 -11.80
CA GLN A 78 0.85 -11.15 -12.26
C GLN A 78 -0.22 -11.47 -11.20
N ASP A 79 0.18 -11.50 -9.93
CA ASP A 79 -0.76 -11.74 -8.81
C ASP A 79 -1.80 -10.64 -8.74
N LYS A 80 -1.36 -9.39 -8.93
CA LYS A 80 -2.23 -8.23 -9.01
C LYS A 80 -3.31 -8.45 -10.08
N TRP A 81 -2.92 -8.71 -11.34
CA TRP A 81 -3.90 -8.88 -12.42
C TRP A 81 -4.90 -10.00 -12.14
N ARG A 82 -4.44 -11.15 -11.61
CA ARG A 82 -5.33 -12.27 -11.27
C ARG A 82 -6.36 -11.89 -10.21
N ILE A 83 -5.95 -11.13 -9.19
CA ILE A 83 -6.85 -10.64 -8.14
C ILE A 83 -7.88 -9.67 -8.74
N LEU A 84 -7.42 -8.75 -9.58
CA LEU A 84 -8.28 -7.74 -10.19
C LEU A 84 -9.29 -8.33 -11.18
N GLU A 85 -8.89 -9.33 -11.96
CA GLU A 85 -9.81 -10.08 -12.82
C GLU A 85 -10.88 -10.83 -12.01
N GLY A 86 -10.52 -11.35 -10.83
CA GLY A 86 -11.48 -11.97 -9.91
C GLY A 86 -12.59 -11.01 -9.48
N TYR A 87 -12.25 -9.75 -9.22
CA TYR A 87 -13.21 -8.71 -8.80
C TYR A 87 -14.05 -8.11 -9.93
N GLN A 88 -13.73 -8.40 -11.19
CA GLN A 88 -14.43 -7.87 -12.36
C GLN A 88 -15.46 -8.85 -12.97
N ASN A 89 -15.52 -10.09 -12.46
CA ASN A 89 -16.50 -11.11 -12.89
C ASN A 89 -17.72 -11.16 -11.96
#